data_AF-A0A2D6X090-F1
#
_entry.id   AF-A0A2D6X090-F1
#
_cell.length_a   1.000
_cell.length_b   1.000
_cell.length_c   1.000
_cell.angle_alpha   90.00
_cell.angle_beta   90.00
_cell.angle_gamma   90.00
#
_symmetry.space_group_name_H-M   'P 1'
#
loop_
_entity.id
_entity.type
_entity.pdbx_description
1 polymer ?
#
loop_
_entity_poly.entity_id
_entity_poly.type
_entity_poly.pdbx_seq_one_letter_code
_entity_poly.pdbx_strand_id
1 'polypeptide(L)' 'MKYKVGDVVLVETFAGPKVHVRLKKRILKPKNGWGADGWDAQLIYKKEVDTLRKNGVPYKKDTKPVVFVFDWHIIKRKR' A
#
# COMPACT_ATOMS: atom_id res chain seq x y z
N MET A 1 -11.58 -5.36 10.93
CA MET A 1 -11.74 -6.28 9.77
C MET A 1 -10.40 -6.97 9.52
N LYS A 2 -10.34 -8.30 9.44
CA LYS A 2 -9.11 -9.00 9.00
C LYS A 2 -9.05 -8.95 7.48
N TYR A 3 -8.15 -8.13 6.93
CA TYR A 3 -7.84 -8.12 5.50
C TYR A 3 -7.13 -9.42 5.10
N LYS A 4 -7.32 -9.87 3.85
CA LYS A 4 -6.67 -11.08 3.32
C LYS A 4 -5.91 -10.81 2.03
N VAL A 5 -5.01 -11.73 1.66
CA VAL A 5 -4.32 -11.72 0.37
C VAL A 5 -5.34 -11.64 -0.76
N GLY A 6 -5.09 -10.76 -1.73
CA GLY A 6 -5.97 -10.51 -2.87
C GLY A 6 -6.97 -9.38 -2.66
N ASP A 7 -7.25 -8.97 -1.42
CA ASP A 7 -8.14 -7.84 -1.16
C ASP A 7 -7.59 -6.56 -1.80
N VAL A 8 -8.49 -5.77 -2.37
CA VAL A 8 -8.19 -4.40 -2.82
C VAL A 8 -8.63 -3.45 -1.72
N VAL A 9 -7.71 -2.63 -1.24
CA VAL A 9 -7.96 -1.69 -0.14
C VAL A 9 -7.54 -0.28 -0.54
N LEU A 10 -8.22 0.71 0.05
CA LEU A 10 -7.84 2.10 -0.01
C LEU A 10 -6.89 2.40 1.14
N VAL A 11 -5.73 2.99 0.83
CA VAL A 11 -4.69 3.32 1.80
C VAL A 11 -4.40 4.81 1.79
N GLU A 12 -4.13 5.35 2.97
CA GLU A 12 -3.54 6.68 3.14
C GLU A 12 -2.03 6.59 2.92
N THR A 13 -1.46 7.51 2.14
CA THR A 13 -0.02 7.55 1.92
C THR A 13 0.62 8.70 2.67
N PHE A 14 1.88 8.54 3.07
CA PHE A 14 2.67 9.63 3.65
C PHE A 14 2.84 10.82 2.69
N ALA A 15 2.77 10.58 1.38
CA ALA A 15 2.84 11.62 0.37
C ALA A 15 1.54 12.47 0.30
N GLY A 16 0.47 12.07 0.99
CA GLY A 16 -0.83 12.75 1.02
C GLY A 16 -1.94 12.02 0.26
N PRO A 17 -1.78 11.65 -1.02
CA PRO A 17 -2.83 11.00 -1.79
C PRO A 17 -3.29 9.67 -1.18
N LYS A 18 -4.59 9.39 -1.31
CA LYS A 18 -5.15 8.06 -1.03
C LYS A 18 -5.12 7.23 -2.30
N VAL A 19 -4.66 5.98 -2.19
CA VAL A 19 -4.45 5.10 -3.35
C VAL A 19 -5.00 3.71 -3.09
N HIS A 20 -5.25 2.96 -4.16
CA HIS A 20 -5.69 1.59 -4.07
C HIS A 20 -4.52 0.63 -4.29
N VAL A 21 -4.45 -0.36 -3.42
CA VAL A 21 -3.47 -1.44 -3.52
C VAL A 21 -4.17 -2.78 -3.44
N ARG A 22 -3.57 -3.79 -4.06
CA ARG A 22 -3.93 -5.20 -3.88
C ARG A 22 -2.95 -5.83 -2.90
N LEU A 23 -3.45 -6.38 -1.80
CA LEU A 23 -2.65 -7.05 -0.79
C LEU A 23 -2.05 -8.35 -1.36
N LYS A 24 -0.73 -8.53 -1.22
CA LYS A 24 0.01 -9.69 -1.75
C LYS A 24 0.48 -10.62 -0.65
N LYS A 25 1.09 -10.08 0.41
CA LYS A 25 1.67 -10.87 1.50
C LYS A 25 1.52 -10.13 2.82
N ARG A 26 1.09 -10.85 3.86
CA ARG A 26 1.06 -10.33 5.23
C ARG A 26 2.47 -10.32 5.79
N ILE A 27 2.90 -9.20 6.36
CA ILE A 27 4.16 -9.05 7.05
C ILE A 27 3.85 -8.74 8.51
N LEU A 28 4.41 -9.53 9.42
CA LEU A 28 4.32 -9.32 10.85
C LEU A 28 5.68 -8.91 11.37
N LYS A 29 5.70 -7.92 12.26
CA LYS A 29 6.93 -7.52 12.93
C LYS A 29 7.47 -8.69 13.77
N PRO A 30 8.80 -8.85 13.87
CA PRO A 30 9.40 -9.84 14.76
C PRO A 30 9.06 -9.53 16.23
N LYS A 31 8.93 -10.57 17.06
CA LYS A 31 8.56 -10.42 18.48
C LYS A 31 9.54 -9.53 19.25
N ASN A 32 10.83 -9.70 18.99
CA ASN A 32 11.93 -9.01 19.69
C ASN A 32 12.73 -8.09 18.75
N GLY A 33 12.07 -7.43 17.81
CA GLY A 33 12.75 -6.53 16.87
C GLY A 33 11.92 -5.30 16.51
N TRP A 34 12.59 -4.36 15.85
CA TRP A 34 11.99 -3.13 15.34
C TRP A 34 11.19 -3.39 14.06
N GLY A 35 10.12 -2.63 13.86
CA GLY A 35 9.29 -2.71 12.67
C GLY A 35 7.81 -2.57 12.97
N ALA A 36 6.99 -2.80 11.95
CA ALA A 36 5.55 -2.66 12.02
C ALA A 36 4.84 -3.78 11.29
N ASP A 37 3.62 -4.06 11.72
CA ASP A 37 2.73 -4.97 11.01
C ASP A 37 2.17 -4.29 9.76
N GLY A 38 2.06 -5.05 8.69
CA GLY A 38 1.59 -4.52 7.43
C GLY A 38 1.54 -5.56 6.33
N TRP A 39 1.64 -5.07 5.10
CA TRP A 39 1.49 -5.86 3.90
C TRP A 39 2.46 -5.42 2.82
N ASP A 40 3.03 -6.40 2.11
CA ASP A 40 3.44 -6.15 0.73
C ASP A 40 2.17 -6.04 -0.11
N ALA A 41 2.04 -4.95 -0.85
CA ALA A 41 0.87 -4.66 -1.66
C ALA A 41 1.27 -4.05 -3.00
N GLN A 42 0.50 -4.31 -4.04
CA GLN A 42 0.76 -3.79 -5.38
C GLN A 42 -0.17 -2.63 -5.71
N LEU A 43 0.37 -1.50 -6.15
CA LEU A 43 -0.43 -0.40 -6.71
C LEU A 43 -1.14 -0.86 -7.98
N ILE A 44 -2.46 -0.68 -8.06
CA ILE A 44 -3.26 -1.28 -9.14
C ILE A 44 -3.59 -0.32 -10.28
N TYR A 45 -3.65 1.00 -10.01
CA TYR A 45 -4.02 2.02 -10.99
C TYR A 45 -2.84 2.91 -11.38
N LYS A 46 -2.54 2.98 -12.69
CA LYS A 46 -1.47 3.84 -13.22
C LYS A 46 -1.65 5.31 -12.84
N LYS A 47 -2.88 5.81 -12.91
CA LYS A 47 -3.22 7.20 -12.52
C LYS A 47 -2.81 7.52 -11.08
N GLU A 48 -2.94 6.57 -10.16
CA GLU A 48 -2.54 6.77 -8.76
C GLU A 48 -1.02 6.76 -8.60
N VAL A 49 -0.31 5.91 -9.35
CA VAL A 49 1.15 5.95 -9.42
C VAL A 49 1.61 7.32 -9.92
N ASP A 50 0.98 7.87 -10.96
CA ASP A 50 1.31 9.20 -11.46
C ASP A 50 0.97 10.31 -10.46
N THR A 51 -0.13 10.20 -9.72
CA THR A 51 -0.45 11.12 -8.62
C THR A 51 0.64 11.07 -7.55
N LEU A 52 1.09 9.89 -7.13
CA LEU A 52 2.18 9.76 -6.16
C LEU A 52 3.48 10.36 -6.69
N ARG A 53 3.79 10.15 -7.98
CA ARG A 53 4.96 10.76 -8.63
C ARG A 53 4.90 12.28 -8.64
N LYS A 54 3.73 12.87 -8.88
CA LYS A 54 3.51 14.32 -8.78
C LYS A 54 3.68 14.85 -7.36
N ASN A 55 3.48 14.01 -6.34
CA ASN A 55 3.71 14.31 -4.92
C ASN A 55 5.12 13.90 -4.45
N GLY A 56 6.08 13.74 -5.38
CA GLY A 56 7.49 13.52 -5.04
C GLY A 56 7.89 12.07 -4.78
N VAL A 57 6.98 11.09 -4.93
CA VAL A 57 7.33 9.68 -4.75
C VAL A 57 8.12 9.17 -5.97
N PRO A 58 9.33 8.60 -5.80
CA PRO A 58 10.26 8.32 -6.90
C PRO A 58 9.93 7.03 -7.67
N TYR A 59 8.67 6.83 -8.06
CA TYR A 59 8.26 5.68 -8.88
C TYR A 59 8.55 5.91 -10.36
N LYS A 60 8.81 4.80 -11.06
CA LYS A 60 8.99 4.77 -12.52
C LYS A 60 7.65 4.95 -13.23
N LYS A 61 7.65 5.71 -14.34
CA LYS A 61 6.49 5.84 -15.25
C LYS A 61 6.01 4.46 -15.69
N ASP A 62 4.70 4.33 -15.87
CA ASP A 62 4.05 3.12 -16.38
C ASP A 62 4.27 1.82 -15.60
N THR A 63 4.77 1.91 -14.37
CA THR A 63 4.95 0.75 -13.49
C THR A 63 3.79 0.60 -12.50
N LYS A 64 3.69 -0.60 -11.93
CA LYS A 64 2.80 -0.95 -10.81
C LYS A 64 3.63 -1.51 -9.66
N PRO A 65 4.36 -0.65 -8.93
CA PRO A 65 5.34 -1.11 -7.95
C PRO A 65 4.66 -1.85 -6.80
N VAL A 66 5.42 -2.79 -6.23
CA VAL A 66 5.09 -3.41 -4.94
C VAL A 66 5.65 -2.52 -3.85
N VAL A 67 4.82 -2.24 -2.85
CA VAL A 67 5.09 -1.29 -1.77
C VAL A 67 4.70 -1.91 -0.44
N PHE A 68 5.32 -1.42 0.63
CA PHE A 68 4.91 -1.79 1.99
C PHE A 68 3.80 -0.87 2.48
N VAL A 69 2.74 -1.45 3.02
CA VAL A 69 1.58 -0.74 3.57
C VAL A 69 1.43 -1.12 5.04
N PHE A 70 1.52 -0.12 5.92
CA PHE A 70 1.24 -0.26 7.34
C PHE A 70 -0.23 -0.52 7.59
N ASP A 71 -0.54 -1.36 8.57
CA ASP A 71 -1.94 -1.67 8.92
C ASP A 71 -2.77 -0.44 9.26
N TRP A 72 -2.18 0.50 10.00
CA TRP A 72 -2.87 1.73 10.43
C TRP A 72 -3.12 2.72 9.27
N HIS A 73 -2.52 2.50 8.10
CA HIS A 73 -2.81 3.29 6.90
C HIS A 73 -3.95 2.72 6.05
N ILE A 74 -4.45 1.52 6.35
CA ILE A 74 -5.54 0.91 5.59
C ILE A 74 -6.87 1.48 6.07
N ILE A 75 -7.49 2.32 5.23
CA ILE A 75 -8.73 3.03 5.57
C ILE A 75 -9.94 2.08 5.44
N LYS A 76 -10.08 1.44 4.28
CA LYS A 76 -11.23 0.55 3.99
C LYS A 76 -10.96 -0.39 2.84
N ARG A 77 -11.68 -1.52 2.83
CA ARG A 77 -11.76 -2.43 1.70
C ARG A 77 -12.62 -1.84 0.59
N LYS A 78 -12.18 -1.96 -0.66
CA LYS A 78 -13.00 -1.69 -1.84
C LYS A 78 -14.01 -2.84 -1.99
N ARG A 79 -15.31 -2.52 -1.92
CA ARG A 79 -16.38 -3.49 -2.19
C ARG A 79 -16.41 -3.84 -3.67
#